data_AF-A0A7W4E099-F1
#
_entry.id   AF-A0A7W4E099-F1
#
_cell.length_a   1.000
_cell.length_b   1.000
_cell.length_c   1.000
_cell.angle_alpha   90.00
_cell.angle_beta   90.00
_cell.angle_gamma   90.00
#
_symmetry.space_group_name_H-M   'P 1'
#
loop_
_entity.id
_entity.type
_entity.pdbx_description
1 polymer ?
#
loop_
_entity_poly.entity_id
_entity_poly.type
_entity_poly.pdbx_seq_one_letter_code
_entity_poly.pdbx_strand_id
1 'polypeptide(L)' 'MEFPKIKKSEYAVLMADSNTGVVLDIYFDIYYKSSNQIAYKVFSSLDEVEEFIKETLRQKENIEFIVYDNNENVVRLEQN' A
#
# COMPACT_ATOMS: atom_id res chain seq x y z
N MET A 1 -0.15 -9.80 -9.29
CA MET A 1 0.49 -8.99 -8.26
C MET A 1 1.53 -9.86 -7.59
N GLU A 2 2.80 -9.56 -7.83
CA GLU A 2 3.92 -10.21 -7.16
C GLU A 2 4.38 -9.31 -6.02
N PHE A 3 4.69 -9.90 -4.87
CA PHE A 3 5.21 -9.14 -3.73
C PHE A 3 6.65 -8.66 -4.03
N PRO A 4 6.99 -7.40 -3.75
CA PRO A 4 8.32 -6.88 -4.03
C PRO A 4 9.37 -7.52 -3.10
N LYS A 5 10.57 -7.77 -3.63
CA LYS A 5 11.72 -8.11 -2.79
C LYS A 5 12.19 -6.85 -2.06
N ILE A 6 11.97 -6.79 -0.75
CA ILE A 6 12.35 -5.65 0.10
C ILE A 6 13.33 -6.08 1.21
N LYS A 7 14.09 -5.13 1.75
CA LYS A 7 15.03 -5.34 2.85
C LYS A 7 14.29 -5.46 4.18
N LYS A 8 14.96 -6.00 5.21
CA LYS A 8 14.41 -6.15 6.57
C LYS A 8 13.92 -4.85 7.22
N SER A 9 14.49 -3.70 6.84
CA SER A 9 14.08 -2.38 7.34
C SER A 9 13.00 -1.73 6.48
N GLU A 10 12.68 -2.28 5.32
CA GLU A 10 11.73 -1.71 4.37
C GLU A 10 10.33 -2.31 4.58
N TYR A 11 9.33 -1.56 4.14
CA TYR A 11 7.92 -1.91 4.26
C TYR A 11 7.23 -1.75 2.92
N ALA A 12 6.33 -2.67 2.58
CA ALA A 12 5.49 -2.57 1.40
C ALA A 12 4.07 -2.19 1.79
N VAL A 13 3.51 -1.19 1.12
CA VAL A 13 2.13 -0.72 1.33
C VAL A 13 1.31 -1.12 0.11
N LEU A 14 0.24 -1.87 0.35
CA LEU A 14 -0.83 -2.14 -0.62
C LEU A 14 -1.99 -1.21 -0.32
N MET A 15 -2.65 -0.73 -1.37
CA MET A 15 -3.83 0.12 -1.26
C MET A 15 -5.03 -0.56 -1.92
N ALA A 16 -6.19 -0.39 -1.32
CA ALA A 16 -7.46 -0.83 -1.89
C ALA A 16 -8.52 0.24 -1.69
N ASP A 17 -9.50 0.28 -2.59
CA ASP A 17 -10.74 1.02 -2.36
C ASP A 17 -11.52 0.32 -1.23
N SER A 18 -11.80 1.02 -0.14
CA SER A 18 -12.38 0.42 1.07
C SER A 18 -13.85 0.03 0.91
N ASN A 19 -14.54 0.55 -0.11
CA ASN A 19 -15.94 0.19 -0.39
C ASN A 19 -16.05 -1.11 -1.19
N THR A 20 -15.08 -1.37 -2.06
CA THR A 20 -15.14 -2.45 -3.05
C THR A 20 -14.10 -3.55 -2.83
N GLY A 21 -13.05 -3.28 -2.05
CA GLY A 21 -11.88 -4.16 -1.89
C GLY A 21 -11.02 -4.25 -3.15
N VAL A 22 -11.26 -3.41 -4.16
CA VAL A 22 -10.48 -3.39 -5.39
C VAL A 22 -9.09 -2.82 -5.12
N VAL A 23 -8.07 -3.59 -5.48
CA VAL A 23 -6.66 -3.17 -5.35
C VAL A 23 -6.38 -1.98 -6.26
N LEU A 24 -5.67 -1.00 -5.72
CA LEU A 24 -5.19 0.17 -6.42
C LEU A 24 -3.67 0.04 -6.69
N ASP A 25 -3.21 0.68 -7.75
CA ASP A 25 -1.78 0.85 -8.02
C ASP A 25 -1.18 1.99 -7.19
N ILE A 26 0.14 2.19 -7.28
CA ILE A 26 0.85 3.24 -6.52
C ILE A 26 0.42 4.68 -6.86
N TYR A 27 -0.38 4.87 -7.90
CA TYR A 27 -0.95 6.15 -8.33
C TYR A 27 -2.45 6.27 -8.02
N PHE A 28 -3.01 5.30 -7.28
CA PHE A 28 -4.42 5.23 -6.87
C PHE A 28 -5.41 4.89 -8.00
N ASP A 29 -4.93 4.38 -9.13
CA ASP A 29 -5.78 3.85 -10.19
C ASP A 29 -6.09 2.36 -9.93
N ILE A 30 -7.17 1.85 -10.50
CA ILE A 30 -7.49 0.41 -10.39
C ILE A 30 -6.33 -0.42 -10.96
N TYR A 31 -5.84 -1.38 -10.17
CA TYR A 31 -4.79 -2.29 -10.59
C TYR A 31 -5.36 -3.37 -11.53
N TYR A 32 -4.76 -3.50 -12.71
CA TYR A 32 -5.06 -4.57 -13.66
C TYR A 32 -3.87 -5.52 -13.80
N LYS A 33 -4.08 -6.82 -13.57
CA LYS A 33 -3.01 -7.84 -13.60
C LYS A 33 -2.24 -7.90 -14.93
N SER A 34 -2.87 -7.53 -16.05
CA SER A 34 -2.27 -7.55 -17.39
C SER A 34 -1.50 -6.28 -17.76
N SER A 35 -1.43 -5.29 -16.87
CA SER A 35 -0.69 -4.04 -17.09
C SER A 35 0.70 -4.11 -16.44
N ASN A 36 1.55 -3.14 -16.76
CA ASN A 36 2.84 -2.93 -16.09
C ASN A 36 2.70 -2.11 -14.79
N GLN A 37 1.49 -2.02 -14.21
CA GLN A 37 1.26 -1.28 -12.97
C GLN A 37 1.95 -1.94 -11.78
N ILE A 38 2.34 -1.12 -10.83
CA ILE A 38 2.93 -1.53 -9.56
C ILE A 38 1.86 -1.37 -8.48
N ALA A 39 1.58 -2.43 -7.74
CA ALA A 39 0.56 -2.40 -6.68
C ALA A 39 1.12 -2.04 -5.30
N TYR A 40 2.41 -2.30 -5.07
CA TYR A 40 3.06 -2.05 -3.79
C TYR A 40 3.95 -0.82 -3.85
N LYS A 41 3.76 0.10 -2.90
CA LYS A 41 4.69 1.19 -2.66
C LYS A 41 5.65 0.81 -1.53
N VAL A 42 6.96 0.95 -1.76
CA VAL A 42 7.99 0.54 -0.80
C VAL A 42 8.55 1.75 -0.08
N PHE A 43 8.72 1.64 1.23
CA PHE A 43 9.23 2.68 2.14
C PHE A 43 10.40 2.15 2.96
N SER A 44 11.27 3.07 3.41
CA SER A 44 12.50 2.70 4.14
C SER A 44 12.28 2.56 5.66
N SER A 45 11.12 2.96 6.16
CA SER A 45 10.75 2.92 7.58
C SER A 45 9.23 2.96 7.79
N LEU A 46 8.77 2.62 8.99
CA LEU A 46 7.36 2.80 9.38
C LEU A 46 6.98 4.29 9.48
N ASP A 47 7.90 5.16 9.87
CA ASP A 47 7.64 6.61 9.97
C ASP A 47 7.27 7.20 8.60
N GLU A 48 7.97 6.78 7.53
CA GLU A 48 7.64 7.20 6.16
C GLU A 48 6.27 6.65 5.71
N VAL A 49 5.92 5.43 6.13
CA VAL A 49 4.61 4.83 5.86
C VAL A 49 3.51 5.64 6.56
N GLU A 50 3.72 6.02 7.82
CA GLU A 50 2.77 6.81 8.61
C GLU A 50 2.52 8.18 8.00
N GLU A 51 3.58 8.88 7.61
CA GLU A 51 3.47 10.17 6.94
C GLU A 51 2.69 10.03 5.62
N PHE A 52 3.00 9.01 4.82
CA PHE A 52 2.30 8.75 3.57
C PHE A 52 0.80 8.47 3.77
N ILE A 53 0.44 7.59 4.70
CA ILE A 53 -0.97 7.25 4.97
C ILE A 53 -1.71 8.50 5.43
N LYS A 54 -1.14 9.24 6.39
CA LYS A 54 -1.75 10.44 6.95
C LYS A 54 -2.00 11.52 5.90
N GLU A 55 -1.02 11.80 5.03
CA GLU A 55 -1.20 12.78 3.96
C GLU A 55 -2.20 12.29 2.90
N THR A 56 -2.23 10.99 2.61
CA THR A 56 -3.18 10.42 1.65
C THR A 56 -4.61 10.52 2.17
N LEU A 57 -4.85 10.17 3.44
CA LEU A 57 -6.17 10.23 4.08
C LEU A 57 -6.73 11.66 4.21
N ARG A 58 -5.88 12.69 4.14
CA ARG A 58 -6.32 14.10 4.08
C ARG A 58 -6.84 14.50 2.70
N GLN A 59 -6.43 13.80 1.65
CA GLN A 59 -6.67 14.16 0.26
C GLN A 59 -7.63 13.21 -0.45
N LYS A 60 -7.74 11.98 0.05
CA LYS A 60 -8.52 10.90 -0.55
C LYS A 60 -9.36 10.22 0.52
N GLU A 61 -10.58 9.90 0.14
CA GLU A 61 -11.52 9.13 0.94
C GLU A 61 -11.59 7.70 0.42
N ASN A 62 -12.09 6.79 1.25
CA ASN A 62 -12.37 5.40 0.88
C ASN A 62 -11.13 4.60 0.46
N ILE A 63 -10.01 4.79 1.13
CA ILE A 63 -8.79 4.01 0.89
C ILE A 63 -8.44 3.21 2.14
N GLU A 64 -8.24 1.92 1.95
CA GLU A 64 -7.65 1.01 2.92
C GLU A 64 -6.18 0.80 2.58
N PHE A 65 -5.34 0.75 3.63
CA PHE A 65 -3.90 0.53 3.56
C PHE A 65 -3.54 -0.73 4.32
N ILE A 66 -2.76 -1.58 3.66
CA ILE A 66 -2.20 -2.80 4.26
C ILE A 66 -0.68 -2.70 4.19
N VAL A 67 -0.02 -2.78 5.34
CA VAL A 67 1.43 -2.66 5.46
C VAL A 67 2.04 -4.01 5.77
N TYR A 68 3.03 -4.39 4.97
CA TYR A 68 3.75 -5.65 5.08
C TYR A 68 5.21 -5.43 5.46
N ASP A 69 5.76 -6.34 6.27
CA ASP A 69 7.20 -6.46 6.48
C ASP A 69 7.88 -7.25 5.35
N ASN A 70 9.20 -7.42 5.47
CA ASN A 70 10.02 -8.16 4.49
C ASN A 70 9.73 -9.67 4.41
N ASN A 71 8.93 -10.22 5.32
CA ASN A 71 8.53 -11.62 5.35
C ASN A 71 7.06 -11.79 4.93
N GLU A 72 6.47 -10.77 4.31
CA GLU A 72 5.06 -10.74 3.88
C GLU A 72 4.05 -10.81 5.06
N ASN A 73 4.49 -10.54 6.29
CA ASN A 73 3.57 -10.44 7.42
C ASN A 73 2.89 -9.08 7.42
N VAL A 74 1.58 -9.06 7.66
CA VAL A 74 0.85 -7.83 7.93
C VAL A 74 1.29 -7.27 9.27
N VAL A 75 1.86 -6.07 9.26
CA VAL A 75 2.27 -5.35 10.47
C VAL A 75 1.31 -4.23 10.82
N ARG A 76 0.47 -3.79 9.87
CA ARG A 76 -0.53 -2.74 10.09
C ARG A 76 -1.66 -2.78 9.06
N LEU A 77 -2.86 -2.42 9.51
CA LEU A 77 -4.07 -2.18 8.72
C LEU A 77 -4.65 -0.82 9.12
N GLU A 78 -4.97 0.02 8.14
CA GLU A 78 -5.58 1.35 8.37
C GLU A 78 -6.65 1.62 7.31
N GLN A 79 -7.76 2.21 7.73
CA GLN A 79 -8.88 2.58 6.86
C GLN A 79 -9.52 3.89 7.36
N ASN A 80 -10.07 4.69 6.44
CA ASN A 80 -10.90 5.87 6.75
C ASN A 80 -12.29 5.69 6.15
#